data_AF-A0A924CZP3-F1
#
_entry.id   AF-A0A924CZP3-F1
#
_cell.length_a   1.000
_cell.length_b   1.000
_cell.length_c   1.000
_cell.angle_alpha   90.00
_cell.angle_beta   90.00
_cell.angle_gamma   90.00
#
_symmetry.space_group_name_H-M   'P 1'
#
loop_
_entity.id
_entity.type
_entity.pdbx_description
1 polymer ?
#
loop_
_entity_poly.entity_id
_entity_poly.type
_entity_poly.pdbx_seq_one_letter_code
_entity_poly.pdbx_strand_id
1 'polypeptide(L)'
;MLIKALRAAHALLQPSADGVPHLVDAPIAAYPRRLVRLAFLAPELQAAILDGRQPAGLTLDRLIRTPLACSWDAQMAAFAA
;
A
#
# COMPACT_ATOMS: atom_id res chain seq x y z
N MET A 1 5.05 -11.85 1.56
CA MET A 1 4.07 -11.96 0.46
C MET A 1 3.24 -10.69 0.41
N LEU A 2 2.90 -10.19 -0.78
CA LEU A 2 2.22 -8.90 -0.97
C LEU A 2 0.82 -8.85 -0.34
N ILE A 3 0.02 -9.91 -0.48
CA ILE A 3 -1.31 -9.99 0.12
C ILE A 3 -1.26 -9.83 1.65
N LYS A 4 -0.28 -10.47 2.31
CA LYS A 4 -0.07 -10.30 3.77
C LYS A 4 0.33 -8.87 4.12
N ALA A 5 1.12 -8.22 3.27
CA ALA A 5 1.53 -6.84 3.48
C ALA A 5 0.37 -5.85 3.29
N LEU A 6 -0.47 -6.03 2.25
CA LEU A 6 -1.69 -5.23 2.08
C LEU A 6 -2.61 -5.37 3.29
N ARG A 7 -2.88 -6.60 3.72
CA ARG A 7 -3.70 -6.85 4.92
C ARG A 7 -3.13 -6.14 6.16
N ALA A 8 -1.82 -6.27 6.38
CA ALA A 8 -1.16 -5.62 7.50
C ALA A 8 -1.20 -4.09 7.40
N ALA A 9 -1.09 -3.52 6.20
CA ALA A 9 -1.21 -2.09 5.97
C ALA A 9 -2.62 -1.57 6.31
N HIS A 10 -3.67 -2.26 5.86
CA HIS A 10 -5.04 -1.89 6.19
C HIS A 10 -5.36 -2.06 7.67
N ALA A 11 -4.78 -3.05 8.35
CA ALA A 11 -4.97 -3.26 9.79
C ALA A 11 -4.35 -2.15 10.65
N LEU A 12 -3.48 -1.30 10.10
CA LEU A 12 -2.95 -0.12 10.79
C LEU A 12 -3.93 1.06 10.76
N LEU A 13 -4.97 1.00 9.94
CA LEU A 13 -5.95 2.07 9.77
C LEU A 13 -7.22 1.73 10.55
N GLN A 14 -7.82 2.75 11.14
CA GLN A 14 -9.16 2.66 11.72
C GLN A 14 -10.16 3.40 10.84
N PRO A 15 -11.36 2.85 10.61
CA PRO A 15 -12.44 3.59 9.99
C PRO A 15 -12.90 4.70 10.94
N SER A 16 -13.05 5.92 10.41
CA SER A 16 -13.75 7.00 11.09
C SER A 16 -15.27 6.91 10.82
N ALA A 17 -16.08 7.67 11.56
CA ALA A 17 -17.54 7.70 11.42
C ALA A 17 -18.02 8.12 10.02
N ASP A 18 -17.20 8.89 9.31
CA ASP A 18 -17.37 9.34 7.93
C ASP A 18 -16.82 8.33 6.89
N GLY A 19 -16.29 7.19 7.33
CA GLY A 19 -15.73 6.16 6.46
C GLY A 19 -14.32 6.46 5.94
N VAL A 20 -13.73 7.59 6.35
CA VAL A 20 -12.35 7.93 5.98
C VAL A 20 -11.38 7.16 6.88
N PRO A 21 -10.41 6.43 6.32
CA PRO A 21 -9.43 5.73 7.12
C PRO A 21 -8.46 6.72 7.76
N HIS A 22 -8.18 6.55 9.04
CA HIS A 22 -7.22 7.36 9.78
C HIS A 22 -6.24 6.49 10.58
N LEU A 23 -5.09 7.06 10.89
CA LEU A 23 -4.17 6.51 11.88
C LEU A 23 -4.52 7.09 13.24
N VAL A 24 -4.72 6.24 14.24
CA VAL A 24 -4.91 6.69 15.63
C VAL A 24 -3.61 7.27 16.17
N ASP A 25 -2.51 6.54 15.96
CA ASP A 25 -1.17 6.94 16.32
C ASP A 25 -0.22 6.73 15.15
N ALA A 26 0.68 7.69 14.94
CA ALA A 26 1.76 7.54 13.97
C ALA A 26 2.74 6.46 14.49
N PRO A 27 3.01 5.38 13.74
CA PRO A 27 3.92 4.35 14.21
C PRO A 27 5.32 4.92 14.47
N ILE A 28 5.93 4.58 15.60
CA ILE A 28 7.26 5.06 15.98
C ILE A 28 8.35 4.40 15.11
N ALA A 29 8.14 3.15 14.71
CA ALA A 29 9.09 2.39 13.91
C ALA A 29 8.99 2.74 12.41
N ALA A 30 10.14 2.77 11.73
CA ALA A 30 10.20 3.14 10.31
C ALA A 30 9.52 2.12 9.39
N TYR A 31 9.49 0.83 9.76
CA TYR A 31 8.88 -0.21 8.93
C TYR A 31 7.35 -0.09 8.86
N PRO A 32 6.59 -0.03 9.98
CA PRO A 32 5.14 0.18 9.92
C PRO A 32 4.74 1.49 9.25
N ARG A 33 5.53 2.58 9.41
CA ARG A 33 5.31 3.84 8.68
C ARG A 33 5.41 3.70 7.16
N ARG A 34 6.31 2.86 6.66
CA ARG A 34 6.36 2.55 5.22
C ARG A 34 5.24 1.61 4.82
N LEU A 35 4.91 0.65 5.68
CA LEU A 35 3.89 -0.35 5.42
C LEU A 35 2.50 0.25 5.24
N VAL A 36 2.08 1.20 6.09
CA VAL A 36 0.74 1.81 6.03
C VAL A 36 0.46 2.48 4.68
N ARG A 37 1.49 2.97 3.98
CA ARG A 37 1.35 3.58 2.64
C ARG A 37 0.77 2.62 1.61
N LEU A 38 0.99 1.30 1.78
CA LEU A 38 0.47 0.30 0.86
C LEU A 38 -1.06 0.19 0.89
N ALA A 39 -1.72 0.62 1.98
CA ALA A 39 -3.18 0.69 2.04
C ALA A 39 -3.76 1.76 1.09
N PHE A 40 -2.91 2.68 0.63
CA PHE A 40 -3.25 3.78 -0.27
C PHE A 40 -2.64 3.60 -1.67
N LEU A 41 -2.21 2.38 -1.99
CA LEU A 41 -1.78 2.02 -3.34
C LEU A 41 -2.95 2.20 -4.32
N ALA A 42 -2.66 2.48 -5.59
CA ALA A 42 -3.68 2.57 -6.64
C ALA A 42 -4.60 1.33 -6.59
N PRO A 43 -5.93 1.51 -6.59
CA PRO A 43 -6.88 0.41 -6.48
C PRO A 43 -6.61 -0.73 -7.49
N GLU A 44 -6.18 -0.39 -8.69
CA GLU A 44 -5.84 -1.34 -9.76
C GLU A 44 -4.63 -2.22 -9.40
N LEU A 45 -3.60 -1.65 -8.76
CA LEU A 45 -2.45 -2.42 -8.27
C LEU A 45 -2.83 -3.31 -7.10
N GLN A 46 -3.71 -2.83 -6.20
CA GLN A 46 -4.23 -3.66 -5.11
C GLN A 46 -5.01 -4.85 -5.66
N ALA A 47 -5.89 -4.62 -6.63
CA ALA A 47 -6.64 -5.68 -7.29
C ALA A 47 -5.70 -6.67 -8.00
N ALA A 48 -4.69 -6.19 -8.74
CA ALA A 48 -3.72 -7.05 -9.39
C ALA A 48 -2.96 -7.94 -8.39
N ILE A 49 -2.59 -7.41 -7.21
CA ILE A 49 -1.95 -8.17 -6.13
C ILE A 49 -2.89 -9.24 -5.56
N LEU A 50 -4.15 -8.89 -5.32
CA LEU A 50 -5.15 -9.80 -4.75
C LEU A 50 -5.50 -10.93 -5.73
N ASP A 51 -5.54 -10.62 -7.03
CA ASP A 51 -5.80 -11.57 -8.10
C ASP A 51 -4.57 -12.42 -8.46
N GLY A 52 -3.39 -12.14 -7.89
CA GLY A 52 -2.15 -12.80 -8.26
C GLY A 52 -1.63 -12.43 -9.65
N ARG A 53 -2.15 -11.33 -10.24
CA ARG A 53 -1.81 -10.79 -11.56
C ARG A 53 -0.86 -9.59 -11.48
N GLN A 54 -0.22 -9.36 -10.33
CA GLN A 54 0.75 -8.27 -10.23
C GLN A 54 1.93 -8.46 -11.19
N PRO A 55 2.52 -7.38 -11.71
CA PRO A 55 3.72 -7.46 -12.54
C PRO A 55 4.86 -8.21 -11.83
N ALA A 56 5.68 -8.95 -12.56
CA ALA A 56 6.77 -9.75 -11.98
C ALA A 56 7.78 -8.91 -11.19
N GLY A 57 7.95 -7.63 -11.58
CA GLY A 57 8.80 -6.66 -10.88
C GLY A 57 8.16 -6.01 -9.65
N LEU A 58 6.88 -6.27 -9.36
CA LEU A 58 6.19 -5.71 -8.20
C LEU A 58 6.46 -6.59 -6.97
N THR A 59 7.34 -6.12 -6.09
CA THR A 59 7.71 -6.82 -4.86
C THR A 59 7.47 -5.95 -3.64
N LEU A 60 7.37 -6.59 -2.46
CA LEU A 60 7.21 -5.87 -1.20
C LEU A 60 8.41 -4.96 -0.91
N ASP A 61 9.62 -5.44 -1.20
CA ASP A 61 10.84 -4.66 -0.99
C ASP A 61 10.83 -3.39 -1.86
N ARG A 62 10.46 -3.52 -3.15
CA ARG A 62 10.30 -2.39 -4.06
C ARG A 62 9.26 -1.38 -3.54
N LEU A 63 8.07 -1.85 -3.15
CA LEU A 63 7.01 -0.97 -2.62
C LEU A 63 7.42 -0.24 -1.34
N ILE A 64 8.18 -0.88 -0.46
CA ILE A 64 8.62 -0.28 0.80
C ILE A 64 9.77 0.72 0.58
N ARG A 65 10.72 0.42 -0.32
CA ARG A 65 11.90 1.27 -0.55
C ARG A 65 11.64 2.44 -1.48
N THR A 66 10.72 2.28 -2.43
CA THR A 66 10.36 3.36 -3.35
C THR A 66 9.42 4.36 -2.66
N PRO A 67 9.71 5.67 -2.73
CA PRO A 67 8.74 6.69 -2.35
C PRO A 67 7.45 6.53 -3.17
N LEU A 68 6.38 6.08 -2.54
CA LEU A 68 5.04 6.02 -3.12
C LEU A 68 4.52 7.43 -3.45
N ALA A 69 4.26 7.69 -4.73
CA ALA A 69 3.66 8.94 -5.20
C ALA A 69 2.22 9.10 -4.66
N CYS A 70 1.78 10.33 -4.42
CA CYS A 70 0.39 10.58 -3.98
C CYS A 70 -0.64 10.38 -5.10
N SER A 71 -0.24 10.57 -6.37
CA SER A 71 -1.10 10.33 -7.53
C SER A 71 -1.10 8.84 -7.88
N TRP A 72 -2.29 8.26 -8.09
CA TRP A 72 -2.43 6.89 -8.56
C TRP A 72 -1.88 6.71 -9.97
N ASP A 73 -2.03 7.68 -10.88
CA ASP A 73 -1.44 7.60 -12.22
C ASP A 73 0.09 7.48 -12.16
N ALA A 74 0.71 8.25 -11.27
CA ALA A 74 2.16 8.18 -11.03
C ALA A 74 2.58 6.84 -10.41
N GLN A 75 1.75 6.25 -9.54
CA GLN A 75 1.98 4.90 -9.01
C GLN A 75 1.86 3.85 -10.12
N MET A 76 0.84 3.92 -10.96
CA MET A 76 0.66 3.02 -12.10
C MET A 76 1.84 3.11 -13.06
N ALA A 77 2.28 4.32 -13.42
CA ALA A 77 3.46 4.50 -14.26
C ALA A 77 4.74 3.90 -13.63
N ALA A 78 4.88 3.94 -12.30
CA ALA A 78 6.03 3.41 -11.60
C ALA A 78 6.00 1.88 -11.38
N PHE A 79 4.82 1.26 -11.35
CA PHE A 79 4.65 -0.11 -10.83
C PHE A 79 3.85 -1.06 -11.73
N ALA A 80 3.12 -0.58 -12.72
CA ALA A 80 2.30 -1.41 -13.61
C ALA A 80 3.09 -2.06 -14.77
N ALA A 81 4.39 -1.75 -14.90
CA ALA A 81 5.31 -2.30 -15.90
C ALA A 81 5.93 -3.64 -15.49
#